data_AF-G3B216-F1
#
_entry.id   AF-G3B216-F1
#
_cell.length_a   1.000
_cell.length_b   1.000
_cell.length_c   1.000
_cell.angle_alpha   90.00
_cell.angle_beta   90.00
_cell.angle_gamma   90.00
#
_symmetry.space_group_name_H-M   'P 1'
#
loop_
_entity.id
_entity.type
_entity.pdbx_description
1 polymer ?
#
loop_
_entity_poly.entity_id
_entity_poly.type
_entity_poly.pdbx_seq_one_letter_code
_entity_poly.pdbx_strand_id
1 'polypeptide(L)'
;MRWLVVTIHRSASGVFRSSWAKSRYYATMSKISDFHEKHQLDPWPKNKEPTPQQIFGLTNHEFALSQLEFSKLLKTKYNKYLKIYHPDILGGIDVYNEKSALMTPEMKRSRFDMVQKAYEVLKDPKRRLAYGRSVTTDWSQYSANSSSFDAYRMANAHRKRYDFKNNEEFWRAGTWEDYYRMKHNRAPPTREELEKNKYKILVGVIAIMAITTTIQLILAFENSNSAQYQIHLQNLRLLKESEKLSHDEYANRFSTIRQFLLSRRANVNDINKLREMELQDAKVLTDYARKKVGELE
;
A
#
# COMPACT_ATOMS: atom_id res chain seq x y z
N MET A 1 58.30 53.53 55.91
CA MET A 1 59.08 52.67 56.82
C MET A 1 58.22 52.38 58.04
N ARG A 2 58.22 51.10 58.48
CA ARG A 2 57.77 50.46 59.74
C ARG A 2 56.99 51.36 60.73
N TRP A 3 55.88 50.92 61.33
CA TRP A 3 55.82 49.80 62.28
C TRP A 3 54.46 49.08 62.29
N LEU A 4 54.53 47.74 62.44
CA LEU A 4 53.47 46.88 62.97
C LEU A 4 53.38 47.08 64.48
N VAL A 5 52.18 47.21 65.05
CA VAL A 5 51.85 46.63 66.37
C VAL A 5 50.40 46.14 66.36
N VAL A 6 50.27 44.89 66.80
CA VAL A 6 49.09 44.08 67.01
C VAL A 6 48.37 44.51 68.29
N THR A 7 47.03 44.53 68.32
CA THR A 7 46.30 44.11 69.53
C THR A 7 44.94 43.50 69.19
N ILE A 8 44.71 42.33 69.78
CA ILE A 8 43.53 41.48 69.70
C ILE A 8 42.48 41.99 70.70
N HIS A 9 41.22 42.08 70.30
CA HIS A 9 40.11 41.89 71.23
C HIS A 9 39.03 40.99 70.62
N ARG A 10 38.76 39.92 71.35
CA ARG A 10 37.74 38.88 71.12
C ARG A 10 36.53 39.21 72.02
N SER A 11 35.36 38.71 71.64
CA SER A 11 34.05 38.69 72.34
C SER A 11 33.04 39.69 71.73
N ALA A 12 31.80 39.35 71.38
CA ALA A 12 30.95 38.29 71.89
C ALA A 12 30.09 37.67 70.76
N SER A 13 29.88 36.37 70.87
CA SER A 13 28.92 35.56 70.13
C SER A 13 27.48 36.00 70.42
N GLY A 14 26.84 36.67 69.47
CA GLY A 14 25.38 36.84 69.43
C GLY A 14 24.75 35.73 68.61
N VAL A 15 24.04 34.82 69.26
CA VAL A 15 23.24 33.77 68.63
C VAL A 15 21.99 34.40 68.00
N PHE A 16 22.05 34.71 66.70
CA PHE A 16 20.84 34.95 65.92
C PHE A 16 20.38 33.63 65.30
N ARG A 17 19.40 32.99 65.95
CA ARG A 17 18.59 31.93 65.35
C ARG A 17 17.83 32.55 64.18
N SER A 18 18.33 32.35 62.96
CA SER A 18 17.55 32.61 61.77
C SER A 18 16.42 31.58 61.71
N SER A 19 15.19 32.03 61.98
CA SER A 19 14.02 31.27 61.61
C SER A 19 14.02 31.19 60.08
N TRP A 20 14.44 30.05 59.55
CA TRP A 20 14.16 29.71 58.17
C TRP A 20 12.65 29.53 58.06
N ALA A 21 11.95 30.62 57.80
CA ALA A 21 10.62 30.57 57.24
C ALA A 21 10.78 29.86 55.89
N LYS A 22 10.58 28.54 55.91
CA LYS A 22 10.34 27.77 54.69
C LYS A 22 9.13 28.42 54.04
N SER A 23 9.38 29.26 53.04
CA SER A 23 8.35 29.68 52.10
C SER A 23 7.72 28.41 51.59
N ARG A 24 6.52 28.12 52.09
CA ARG A 24 5.67 27.07 51.53
C ARG A 24 5.28 27.62 50.17
N TYR A 25 6.02 27.21 49.14
CA TYR A 25 5.52 27.26 47.78
C TYR A 25 4.27 26.38 47.76
N TYR A 26 3.11 27.01 47.95
CA TYR A 26 1.84 26.43 47.56
C TYR A 26 1.92 26.12 46.06
N ALA A 27 1.39 24.98 45.67
CA ALA A 27 1.35 24.51 44.30
C ALA A 27 0.48 25.46 43.44
N THR A 28 1.05 26.56 42.98
CA THR A 28 0.45 27.47 42.00
C THR A 28 1.28 27.46 40.73
N MET A 29 1.26 26.32 40.03
CA MET A 29 1.12 26.26 38.57
C MET A 29 1.02 24.77 38.21
N SER A 30 -0.18 24.20 38.24
CA SER A 30 -0.41 23.05 37.37
C SER A 30 -0.15 23.56 35.97
N LYS A 31 0.96 23.15 35.33
CA LYS A 31 1.08 23.26 33.88
C LYS A 31 -0.26 22.83 33.32
N ILE A 32 -0.89 23.68 32.53
CA ILE A 32 -2.11 23.34 31.78
C ILE A 32 -1.77 22.04 31.07
N SER A 33 -2.26 20.91 31.61
CA SER A 33 -1.82 19.61 31.16
C SER A 33 -2.59 19.33 29.89
N ASP A 34 -1.91 19.36 28.74
CA ASP A 34 -2.53 18.96 27.50
C ASP A 34 -2.98 17.51 27.63
N PHE A 35 -4.30 17.30 27.62
CA PHE A 35 -4.90 15.96 27.72
C PHE A 35 -4.43 15.05 26.58
N HIS A 36 -3.99 15.62 25.46
CA HIS A 36 -3.32 14.91 24.37
C HIS A 36 -1.99 14.29 24.81
N GLU A 37 -1.13 15.04 25.50
CA GLU A 37 0.16 14.54 26.01
C GLU A 37 -0.05 13.42 27.04
N LYS A 38 -1.02 13.61 27.94
CA LYS A 38 -1.41 12.59 28.94
C LYS A 38 -1.85 11.26 28.32
N HIS A 39 -2.51 11.32 27.17
CA HIS A 39 -2.98 10.14 26.45
C HIS A 39 -2.02 9.65 25.35
N GLN A 40 -0.82 10.26 25.24
CA GLN A 40 0.15 9.98 24.16
C GLN A 40 -0.52 10.07 22.79
N LEU A 41 -1.21 11.19 22.56
CA LEU A 41 -1.83 11.56 21.31
C LEU A 41 -1.09 12.75 20.71
N ASP A 42 -1.02 12.77 19.39
CA ASP A 42 -0.47 13.89 18.65
C ASP A 42 -1.30 15.16 18.88
N PRO A 43 -0.70 16.36 18.79
CA PRO A 43 -1.45 17.60 18.88
C PRO A 43 -2.50 17.67 17.77
N TRP A 44 -3.64 18.30 18.07
CA TRP A 44 -4.71 18.45 17.09
C TRP A 44 -4.19 19.21 15.85
N PRO A 45 -4.59 18.82 14.62
CA PRO A 45 -4.12 19.45 13.40
C PRO A 45 -4.62 20.91 13.26
N LYS A 46 -3.73 21.79 12.79
CA LYS A 46 -3.97 23.24 12.63
C LYS A 46 -4.81 23.62 11.42
N ASN A 47 -5.02 22.68 10.50
CA ASN A 47 -5.78 22.91 9.28
C ASN A 47 -7.27 23.06 9.58
N LYS A 48 -7.94 23.97 8.88
CA LYS A 48 -9.41 24.18 9.01
C LYS A 48 -10.19 22.90 8.72
N GLU A 49 -9.70 22.08 7.79
CA GLU A 49 -10.26 20.80 7.40
C GLU A 49 -9.15 19.73 7.41
N PRO A 50 -8.88 19.12 8.57
CA PRO A 50 -7.77 18.18 8.71
C PRO A 50 -8.07 16.83 8.10
N THR A 51 -7.16 16.23 7.34
CA THR A 51 -7.44 14.92 6.74
C THR A 51 -7.63 13.83 7.82
N PRO A 52 -8.40 12.75 7.55
CA PRO A 52 -8.55 11.64 8.50
C PRO A 52 -7.23 11.09 9.01
N GLN A 53 -6.20 11.09 8.16
CA GLN A 53 -4.84 10.67 8.49
C GLN A 53 -4.17 11.64 9.46
N GLN A 54 -4.33 12.95 9.23
CA GLN A 54 -3.79 14.00 10.11
C GLN A 54 -4.47 14.00 11.49
N ILE A 55 -5.77 13.70 11.57
CA ILE A 55 -6.50 13.61 12.85
C ILE A 55 -5.89 12.52 13.75
N PHE A 56 -5.55 11.35 13.18
CA PHE A 56 -4.93 10.27 13.95
C PHE A 56 -3.39 10.34 14.02
N GLY A 57 -2.77 11.37 13.43
CA GLY A 57 -1.32 11.50 13.34
C GLY A 57 -0.67 10.26 12.72
N LEU A 58 -1.28 9.72 11.66
CA LEU A 58 -0.76 8.52 11.01
C LEU A 58 0.42 8.88 10.10
N THR A 59 1.56 8.20 10.30
CA THR A 59 2.73 8.37 9.43
C THR A 59 2.67 7.46 8.20
N ASN A 60 3.41 7.79 7.14
CA ASN A 60 3.48 6.98 5.93
C ASN A 60 3.94 5.53 6.20
N HIS A 61 4.78 5.33 7.23
CA HIS A 61 5.23 4.01 7.67
C HIS A 61 4.09 3.19 8.29
N GLU A 62 3.23 3.82 9.09
CA GLU A 62 2.06 3.15 9.69
C GLU A 62 1.03 2.74 8.63
N PHE A 63 1.00 3.40 7.46
CA PHE A 63 0.14 3.02 6.34
C PHE A 63 0.64 1.78 5.58
N ALA A 64 1.94 1.49 5.66
CA ALA A 64 2.56 0.31 5.06
C ALA A 64 2.39 -0.97 5.92
N LEU A 65 1.83 -0.85 7.13
CA LEU A 65 1.57 -1.97 8.01
C LEU A 65 0.52 -2.92 7.43
N SER A 66 0.56 -4.18 7.88
CA SER A 66 -0.47 -5.16 7.55
C SER A 66 -1.85 -4.67 8.02
N GLN A 67 -2.90 -5.03 7.28
CA GLN A 67 -4.28 -4.58 7.56
C GLN A 67 -4.71 -4.86 9.01
N LEU A 68 -4.30 -6.00 9.55
CA LEU A 68 -4.62 -6.39 10.93
C LEU A 68 -3.93 -5.48 11.95
N GLU A 69 -2.67 -5.15 11.75
CA GLU A 69 -1.88 -4.28 12.63
C GLU A 69 -2.39 -2.84 12.58
N PHE A 70 -2.66 -2.33 11.37
CA PHE A 70 -3.26 -1.03 11.18
C PHE A 70 -4.61 -0.90 11.90
N SER A 71 -5.47 -1.92 11.80
CA SER A 71 -6.78 -1.89 12.45
C SER A 71 -6.69 -1.83 13.98
N LYS A 72 -5.71 -2.53 14.57
CA LYS A 72 -5.43 -2.51 16.02
C LYS A 72 -4.89 -1.14 16.46
N LEU A 73 -3.95 -0.58 15.71
CA LEU A 73 -3.40 0.75 15.98
C LEU A 73 -4.49 1.82 15.90
N LEU A 74 -5.27 1.82 14.82
CA LEU A 74 -6.37 2.76 14.61
C LEU A 74 -7.41 2.68 15.73
N LYS A 75 -7.82 1.47 16.13
CA LYS A 75 -8.75 1.27 17.25
C LYS A 75 -8.19 1.81 18.57
N THR A 76 -6.89 1.62 18.80
CA THR A 76 -6.22 2.10 20.02
C THR A 76 -6.19 3.63 20.06
N LYS A 77 -5.79 4.28 18.96
CA LYS A 77 -5.81 5.75 18.84
C LYS A 77 -7.24 6.31 18.95
N TYR A 78 -8.21 5.68 18.30
CA TYR A 78 -9.63 6.05 18.39
C TYR A 78 -10.17 5.99 19.82
N ASN A 79 -9.91 4.90 20.55
CA ASN A 79 -10.34 4.78 21.95
C ASN A 79 -9.73 5.87 22.85
N LYS A 80 -8.49 6.30 22.58
CA LYS A 80 -7.86 7.40 23.30
C LYS A 80 -8.55 8.73 23.00
N TYR A 81 -8.90 9.01 21.74
CA TYR A 81 -9.66 10.21 21.37
C TYR A 81 -11.06 10.25 21.96
N LEU A 82 -11.76 9.10 22.03
CA LEU A 82 -13.07 9.02 22.68
C LEU A 82 -12.99 9.44 24.15
N LYS A 83 -11.96 9.03 24.90
CA LYS A 83 -11.81 9.41 26.31
C LYS A 83 -11.69 10.93 26.53
N ILE A 84 -11.27 11.68 25.50
CA ILE A 84 -11.09 13.13 25.57
C ILE A 84 -12.34 13.87 25.07
N TYR A 85 -12.94 13.39 23.97
CA TYR A 85 -13.96 14.13 23.21
C TYR A 85 -15.38 13.57 23.32
N HIS A 86 -15.61 12.50 24.07
CA HIS A 86 -16.95 11.91 24.18
C HIS A 86 -17.97 12.89 24.80
N PRO A 87 -19.19 13.05 24.21
CA PRO A 87 -20.25 13.96 24.70
C PRO A 87 -20.54 13.83 26.19
N ASP A 88 -20.60 12.61 26.71
CA ASP A 88 -20.93 12.34 28.12
C ASP A 88 -19.82 12.74 29.10
N ILE A 89 -18.59 12.91 28.62
CA ILE A 89 -17.42 13.26 29.44
C ILE A 89 -17.14 14.78 29.35
N LEU A 90 -17.78 15.49 28.41
CA LEU A 90 -17.51 16.91 28.10
C LEU A 90 -17.70 17.86 29.28
N GLY A 91 -18.53 17.49 30.26
CA GLY A 91 -18.82 18.28 31.45
C GLY A 91 -17.76 18.23 32.55
N GLY A 92 -16.80 17.30 32.49
CA GLY A 92 -15.80 17.09 33.56
C GLY A 92 -14.34 17.27 33.15
N ILE A 93 -14.06 17.53 31.87
CA ILE A 93 -12.68 17.63 31.35
C ILE A 93 -12.46 18.98 30.67
N ASP A 94 -11.59 19.80 31.26
CA ASP A 94 -11.14 21.08 30.70
C ASP A 94 -10.09 20.85 29.61
N VAL A 95 -10.55 20.64 28.38
CA VAL A 95 -9.67 20.55 27.21
C VAL A 95 -9.35 21.96 26.72
N TYR A 96 -8.08 22.29 26.68
CA TYR A 96 -7.59 23.56 26.14
C TYR A 96 -7.32 23.45 24.64
N ASN A 97 -7.61 24.52 23.92
CA ASN A 97 -7.29 24.65 22.51
C ASN A 97 -5.86 25.20 22.34
N GLU A 98 -5.33 25.20 21.12
CA GLU A 98 -3.96 25.64 20.79
C GLU A 98 -3.62 27.07 21.26
N LYS A 99 -4.65 27.91 21.49
CA LYS A 99 -4.52 29.27 22.03
C LYS A 99 -4.60 29.34 23.55
N SER A 100 -4.43 28.21 24.26
CA SER A 100 -4.62 28.07 25.72
C SER A 100 -6.02 28.49 26.22
N ALA A 101 -7.00 28.58 25.31
CA ALA A 101 -8.38 28.88 25.64
C ALA A 101 -9.16 27.59 25.93
N LEU A 102 -10.01 27.61 26.96
CA LEU A 102 -10.89 26.50 27.27
C LEU A 102 -11.82 26.22 26.08
N MET A 103 -11.88 24.97 25.62
CA MET A 103 -12.69 24.61 24.47
C MET A 103 -14.17 24.58 24.83
N THR A 104 -15.00 25.27 24.04
CA THR A 104 -16.46 25.25 24.21
C THR A 104 -17.02 23.85 23.95
N PRO A 105 -18.14 23.47 24.58
CA PRO A 105 -18.75 22.15 24.38
C PRO A 105 -19.09 21.86 22.92
N GLU A 106 -19.50 22.87 22.16
CA GLU A 106 -19.76 22.78 20.70
C GLU A 106 -18.51 22.39 19.91
N MET A 107 -17.35 22.97 20.25
CA MET A 107 -16.09 22.63 19.60
C MET A 107 -15.64 21.21 19.95
N LYS A 108 -15.82 20.77 21.21
CA LYS A 108 -15.54 19.38 21.61
C LYS A 108 -16.43 18.40 20.85
N ARG A 109 -17.71 18.74 20.67
CA ARG A 109 -18.67 17.94 19.88
C ARG A 109 -18.27 17.88 18.40
N SER A 110 -17.89 19.00 17.81
CA SER A 110 -17.41 19.05 16.43
C SER A 110 -16.17 18.17 16.22
N ARG A 111 -15.19 18.21 17.15
CA ARG A 111 -14.02 17.33 17.11
C ARG A 111 -14.39 15.85 17.25
N PHE A 112 -15.34 15.53 18.12
CA PHE A 112 -15.87 14.17 18.24
C PHE A 112 -16.46 13.66 16.93
N ASP A 113 -17.31 14.47 16.29
CA ASP A 113 -17.93 14.10 15.01
C ASP A 113 -16.87 13.92 13.90
N MET A 114 -15.81 14.75 13.90
CA MET A 114 -14.67 14.59 12.98
C MET A 114 -13.88 13.31 13.23
N VAL A 115 -13.58 12.98 14.51
CA VAL A 115 -12.88 11.74 14.88
C VAL A 115 -13.71 10.51 14.48
N GLN A 116 -15.02 10.56 14.70
CA GLN A 116 -15.93 9.47 14.34
C GLN A 116 -15.93 9.23 12.83
N LYS A 117 -16.10 10.28 12.03
CA LYS A 117 -16.06 10.19 10.55
C LYS A 117 -14.70 9.71 10.05
N ALA A 118 -13.62 10.23 10.62
CA ALA A 118 -12.27 9.81 10.27
C ALA A 118 -12.04 8.32 10.54
N TYR A 119 -12.53 7.80 11.66
CA TYR A 119 -12.45 6.38 11.99
C TYR A 119 -13.23 5.53 10.98
N GLU A 120 -14.44 5.93 10.61
CA GLU A 120 -15.27 5.21 9.64
C GLU A 120 -14.65 5.12 8.24
N VAL A 121 -13.99 6.17 7.79
CA VAL A 121 -13.26 6.19 6.51
C VAL A 121 -12.04 5.26 6.54
N LEU A 122 -11.26 5.30 7.62
CA LEU A 122 -10.01 4.54 7.73
C LEU A 122 -10.20 3.07 8.11
N LYS A 123 -11.33 2.71 8.74
CA LYS A 123 -11.64 1.34 9.17
C LYS A 123 -11.80 0.38 7.99
N ASP A 124 -12.46 0.81 6.91
CA ASP A 124 -12.65 0.01 5.71
C ASP A 124 -11.46 0.18 4.74
N PRO A 125 -10.72 -0.90 4.40
CA PRO A 125 -9.59 -0.80 3.48
C PRO A 125 -9.99 -0.25 2.11
N LYS A 126 -11.21 -0.52 1.63
CA LYS A 126 -11.68 -0.01 0.33
C LYS A 126 -11.87 1.49 0.36
N ARG A 127 -12.51 2.03 1.42
CA ARG A 127 -12.73 3.46 1.61
C ARG A 127 -11.41 4.20 1.82
N ARG A 128 -10.49 3.61 2.58
CA ARG A 128 -9.14 4.13 2.80
C ARG A 128 -8.35 4.24 1.49
N LEU A 129 -8.38 3.21 0.64
CA LEU A 129 -7.72 3.23 -0.68
C LEU A 129 -8.38 4.21 -1.64
N ALA A 130 -9.72 4.28 -1.65
CA ALA A 130 -10.45 5.24 -2.47
C ALA A 130 -10.07 6.68 -2.12
N TYR A 131 -10.04 7.01 -0.82
CA TYR A 131 -9.62 8.32 -0.32
C TYR A 131 -8.16 8.64 -0.70
N GLY A 132 -7.24 7.67 -0.56
CA GLY A 132 -5.84 7.86 -0.94
C GLY A 132 -5.61 8.06 -2.45
N ARG A 133 -6.56 7.66 -3.30
CA ARG A 133 -6.47 7.81 -4.77
C ARG A 133 -7.18 9.07 -5.27
N SER A 134 -8.17 9.58 -4.56
CA SER A 134 -8.96 10.74 -4.97
C SER A 134 -8.34 12.04 -4.44
N VAL A 135 -7.76 12.85 -5.33
CA VAL A 135 -7.27 14.21 -5.01
C VAL A 135 -8.43 15.20 -4.77
N THR A 136 -9.65 14.85 -5.19
CA THR A 136 -10.79 15.79 -5.31
C THR A 136 -12.03 15.41 -4.49
N THR A 137 -11.97 14.39 -3.63
CA THR A 137 -13.16 13.90 -2.91
C THR A 137 -13.07 14.26 -1.43
N ASP A 138 -13.97 15.14 -0.99
CA ASP A 138 -14.12 15.50 0.41
C ASP A 138 -14.70 14.34 1.22
N TRP A 139 -14.20 14.17 2.43
CA TRP A 139 -14.57 13.08 3.34
C TRP A 139 -15.98 13.25 3.93
N SER A 140 -16.62 14.40 3.70
CA SER A 140 -18.05 14.64 3.88
C SER A 140 -18.93 13.84 2.91
N GLN A 141 -18.38 13.44 1.75
CA GLN A 141 -19.09 12.66 0.72
C GLN A 141 -19.04 11.14 1.02
N TYR A 142 -18.17 10.71 1.92
CA TYR A 142 -18.06 9.32 2.36
C TYR A 142 -18.99 9.07 3.55
N SER A 143 -20.30 9.02 3.28
CA SER A 143 -21.31 8.54 4.24
C SER A 143 -21.13 7.05 4.48
N ALA A 144 -21.16 6.62 5.75
CA ALA A 144 -21.12 5.20 6.11
C ALA A 144 -22.28 4.37 5.53
N ASN A 145 -23.35 5.06 5.15
CA ASN A 145 -24.58 4.51 4.60
C ASN A 145 -24.74 4.85 3.11
N SER A 146 -23.70 4.70 2.29
CA SER A 146 -23.96 4.53 0.85
C SER A 146 -24.66 3.19 0.65
N SER A 147 -25.97 3.21 0.89
CA SER A 147 -26.88 2.13 0.53
C SER A 147 -26.61 1.74 -0.93
N SER A 148 -26.94 0.50 -1.31
CA SER A 148 -26.86 0.06 -2.70
C SER A 148 -27.45 1.08 -3.70
N PHE A 149 -28.40 1.90 -3.23
CA PHE A 149 -28.99 3.02 -3.94
C PHE A 149 -28.03 4.17 -4.28
N ASP A 150 -27.08 4.56 -3.42
CA ASP A 150 -26.12 5.63 -3.74
C ASP A 150 -25.04 5.16 -4.73
N ALA A 151 -24.60 3.91 -4.59
CA ALA A 151 -23.75 3.27 -5.59
C ALA A 151 -24.49 3.15 -6.94
N TYR A 152 -25.77 2.79 -6.91
CA TYR A 152 -26.66 2.78 -8.07
C TYR A 152 -26.87 4.20 -8.65
N ARG A 153 -26.96 5.24 -7.81
CA ARG A 153 -27.09 6.64 -8.22
C ARG A 153 -25.81 7.15 -8.89
N MET A 154 -24.63 6.80 -8.36
CA MET A 154 -23.34 7.11 -8.99
C MET A 154 -23.17 6.36 -10.31
N ALA A 155 -23.47 5.05 -10.34
CA ALA A 155 -23.46 4.26 -11.58
C ALA A 155 -24.45 4.81 -12.62
N ASN A 156 -25.65 5.21 -12.19
CA ASN A 156 -26.63 5.86 -13.06
C ASN A 156 -26.22 7.27 -13.47
N ALA A 157 -25.50 8.03 -12.65
CA ALA A 157 -24.97 9.33 -13.05
C ALA A 157 -23.94 9.18 -14.17
N HIS A 158 -23.04 8.19 -14.06
CA HIS A 158 -22.13 7.84 -15.13
C HIS A 158 -22.87 7.35 -16.39
N ARG A 159 -23.90 6.52 -16.24
CA ARG A 159 -24.73 6.06 -17.36
C ARG A 159 -25.52 7.19 -18.03
N LYS A 160 -26.06 8.13 -17.24
CA LYS A 160 -26.76 9.32 -17.74
C LYS A 160 -25.84 10.25 -18.53
N ARG A 161 -24.56 10.33 -18.19
CA ARG A 161 -23.58 11.13 -18.94
C ARG A 161 -23.38 10.63 -20.37
N TYR A 162 -23.54 9.34 -20.60
CA TYR A 162 -23.48 8.70 -21.92
C TYR A 162 -24.87 8.39 -22.49
N ASP A 163 -25.94 8.91 -21.89
CA ASP A 163 -27.27 8.80 -22.48
C ASP A 163 -27.36 9.71 -23.72
N PHE A 164 -27.94 9.20 -24.81
CA PHE A 164 -28.10 9.92 -26.07
C PHE A 164 -28.78 11.27 -25.87
N LYS A 165 -29.77 11.33 -24.97
CA LYS A 165 -30.53 12.56 -24.67
C LYS A 165 -29.70 13.64 -23.97
N ASN A 166 -28.69 13.28 -23.20
CA ASN A 166 -27.89 14.24 -22.42
C ASN A 166 -26.62 14.66 -23.14
N ASN A 167 -26.12 13.85 -24.06
CA ASN A 167 -24.87 14.11 -24.75
C ASN A 167 -24.97 13.67 -26.21
N GLU A 168 -25.89 14.30 -26.93
CA GLU A 168 -26.16 13.99 -28.33
C GLU A 168 -24.93 14.23 -29.22
N GLU A 169 -24.15 15.26 -28.93
CA GLU A 169 -22.90 15.57 -29.62
C GLU A 169 -21.89 14.42 -29.55
N PHE A 170 -21.79 13.74 -28.40
CA PHE A 170 -20.92 12.56 -28.25
C PHE A 170 -21.34 11.41 -29.16
N TRP A 171 -22.64 11.15 -29.28
CA TRP A 171 -23.16 10.06 -30.10
C TRP A 171 -23.20 10.39 -31.60
N ARG A 172 -23.28 11.68 -31.94
CA ARG A 172 -23.16 12.17 -33.31
C ARG A 172 -21.71 12.30 -33.77
N ALA A 173 -20.74 12.31 -32.84
CA ALA A 173 -19.33 12.36 -33.17
C ALA A 173 -18.84 11.04 -33.78
N GLY A 174 -18.95 10.93 -35.11
CA GLY A 174 -18.42 9.80 -35.88
C GLY A 174 -16.97 9.98 -36.32
N THR A 175 -16.46 11.22 -36.29
CA THR A 175 -15.09 11.55 -36.69
C THR A 175 -14.26 12.05 -35.51
N TRP A 176 -12.94 11.99 -35.64
CA TRP A 176 -12.04 12.50 -34.60
C TRP A 176 -12.22 14.02 -34.42
N GLU A 177 -12.48 14.73 -35.50
CA GLU A 177 -12.72 16.17 -35.54
C GLU A 177 -13.98 16.56 -34.75
N ASP A 178 -15.06 15.78 -34.88
CA ASP A 178 -16.29 15.97 -34.10
C ASP A 178 -16.04 15.74 -32.61
N TYR A 179 -15.34 14.66 -32.26
CA TYR A 179 -15.00 14.36 -30.88
C TYR A 179 -14.09 15.44 -30.28
N TYR A 180 -13.14 15.96 -31.06
CA TYR A 180 -12.24 17.02 -30.64
C TYR A 180 -13.00 18.32 -30.36
N ARG A 181 -13.94 18.68 -31.24
CA ARG A 181 -14.82 19.84 -31.05
C ARG A 181 -15.64 19.72 -29.78
N MET A 182 -16.28 18.58 -29.56
CA MET A 182 -17.07 18.31 -28.35
C MET A 182 -16.19 18.35 -27.08
N LYS A 183 -14.99 17.78 -27.11
CA LYS A 183 -14.13 17.68 -25.91
C LYS A 183 -13.44 19.00 -25.56
N HIS A 184 -13.00 19.76 -26.55
CA HIS A 184 -12.17 20.94 -26.36
C HIS A 184 -12.89 22.25 -26.69
N ASN A 185 -14.17 22.21 -27.09
CA ASN A 185 -15.00 23.35 -27.49
C ASN A 185 -14.28 24.30 -28.47
N ARG A 186 -13.43 23.74 -29.34
CA ARG A 186 -12.64 24.50 -30.32
C ARG A 186 -12.52 23.71 -31.62
N ALA A 187 -12.32 24.42 -32.72
CA ALA A 187 -12.06 23.82 -34.02
C ALA A 187 -10.82 22.90 -33.96
N PRO A 188 -10.79 21.82 -34.76
CA PRO A 188 -9.62 20.97 -34.87
C PRO A 188 -8.39 21.80 -35.31
N PRO A 189 -7.18 21.44 -34.83
CA PRO A 189 -5.96 22.17 -35.17
C PRO A 189 -5.77 22.16 -36.70
N THR A 190 -5.47 23.32 -37.26
CA THR A 190 -5.19 23.45 -38.69
C THR A 190 -3.86 22.77 -39.04
N ARG A 191 -3.64 22.46 -40.33
CA ARG A 191 -2.40 21.82 -40.80
C ARG A 191 -1.15 22.58 -40.35
N GLU A 192 -1.22 23.91 -40.35
CA GLU A 192 -0.13 24.80 -39.91
C GLU A 192 0.23 24.61 -38.43
N GLU A 193 -0.77 24.46 -37.55
CA GLU A 193 -0.54 24.20 -36.12
C GLU A 193 0.04 22.81 -35.85
N LEU A 194 -0.33 21.81 -36.67
CA LEU A 194 0.22 20.47 -36.61
C LEU A 194 1.67 20.45 -37.10
N GLU A 195 1.98 21.16 -38.19
CA GLU A 195 3.35 21.26 -38.70
C GLU A 195 4.29 21.92 -37.69
N LYS A 196 3.82 22.95 -36.98
CA LYS A 196 4.57 23.59 -35.89
C LYS A 196 4.88 22.63 -34.74
N ASN A 197 4.01 21.65 -34.49
CA ASN A 197 4.14 20.68 -33.39
C ASN A 197 4.58 19.27 -33.83
N LYS A 198 4.95 19.08 -35.11
CA LYS A 198 5.20 17.76 -35.71
C LYS A 198 6.18 16.89 -34.94
N TYR A 199 7.28 17.49 -34.45
CA TYR A 199 8.30 16.77 -33.70
C TYR A 199 7.81 16.33 -32.31
N LYS A 200 6.98 17.15 -31.65
CA LYS A 200 6.40 16.78 -30.34
C LYS A 200 5.43 15.62 -30.48
N ILE A 201 4.61 15.63 -31.53
CA ILE A 201 3.68 14.54 -31.84
C ILE A 201 4.48 13.27 -32.17
N LEU A 202 5.51 13.37 -33.01
CA LEU A 202 6.35 12.24 -33.39
C LEU A 202 7.03 11.59 -32.17
N VAL A 203 7.64 12.39 -31.30
CA VAL A 203 8.26 11.90 -30.05
C VAL A 203 7.22 11.21 -29.17
N GLY A 204 6.00 11.77 -29.06
CA GLY A 204 4.90 11.15 -28.32
C GLY A 204 4.50 9.78 -28.89
N VAL A 205 4.38 9.66 -30.22
CA VAL A 205 4.04 8.38 -30.88
C VAL A 205 5.12 7.34 -30.68
N ILE A 206 6.40 7.71 -30.84
CA ILE A 206 7.53 6.80 -30.61
C ILE A 206 7.56 6.34 -29.14
N ALA A 207 7.29 7.23 -28.18
CA ALA A 207 7.23 6.88 -26.77
C ALA A 207 6.12 5.86 -26.48
N ILE A 208 4.92 6.06 -27.04
CA ILE A 208 3.81 5.11 -26.90
C ILE A 208 4.18 3.76 -27.52
N MET A 209 4.78 3.75 -28.70
CA MET A 209 5.25 2.52 -29.35
C MET A 209 6.23 1.78 -28.45
N ALA A 210 7.24 2.46 -27.91
CA ALA A 210 8.22 1.87 -27.00
C ALA A 210 7.58 1.30 -25.72
N ILE A 211 6.57 1.97 -25.18
CA ILE A 211 5.82 1.45 -24.02
C ILE A 211 5.05 0.19 -24.41
N THR A 212 4.36 0.18 -25.55
CA THR A 212 3.59 -1.01 -25.98
C THR A 212 4.49 -2.21 -26.27
N THR A 213 5.65 -2.00 -26.89
CA THR A 213 6.59 -3.09 -27.17
C THR A 213 7.23 -3.63 -25.91
N THR A 214 7.57 -2.78 -24.94
CA THR A 214 8.09 -3.23 -23.63
C THR A 214 7.05 -4.05 -22.86
N ILE A 215 5.78 -3.64 -22.85
CA ILE A 215 4.68 -4.41 -22.25
C ILE A 215 4.53 -5.77 -22.94
N GLN A 216 4.55 -5.83 -24.28
CA GLN A 216 4.45 -7.09 -25.02
C GLN A 216 5.63 -8.02 -24.71
N LEU A 217 6.85 -7.48 -24.58
CA LEU A 217 8.01 -8.28 -24.21
C LEU A 217 7.87 -8.87 -22.80
N ILE A 218 7.45 -8.08 -21.81
CA ILE A 218 7.25 -8.58 -20.44
C ILE A 218 6.21 -9.70 -20.43
N LEU A 219 5.06 -9.50 -21.08
CA LEU A 219 4.01 -10.53 -21.18
C LEU A 219 4.50 -11.78 -21.89
N ALA A 220 5.30 -11.63 -22.96
CA ALA A 220 5.90 -12.76 -23.66
C ALA A 220 6.88 -13.53 -22.77
N PHE A 221 7.71 -12.83 -21.98
CA PHE A 221 8.63 -13.45 -21.04
C PHE A 221 7.90 -14.18 -19.90
N GLU A 222 6.86 -13.58 -19.32
CA GLU A 222 6.05 -14.20 -18.26
C GLU A 222 5.31 -15.45 -18.77
N ASN A 223 4.70 -15.37 -19.96
CA ASN A 223 4.04 -16.50 -20.59
C ASN A 223 5.04 -17.62 -20.94
N SER A 224 6.23 -17.27 -21.42
CA SER A 224 7.29 -18.25 -21.71
C SER A 224 7.77 -18.95 -20.44
N ASN A 225 8.03 -18.20 -19.36
CA ASN A 225 8.51 -18.77 -18.10
C ASN A 225 7.46 -19.63 -17.40
N SER A 226 6.20 -19.21 -17.42
CA SER A 226 5.09 -20.00 -16.88
C SER A 226 4.85 -21.28 -17.69
N ALA A 227 4.97 -21.23 -19.03
CA ALA A 227 4.90 -22.41 -19.89
C ALA A 227 6.06 -23.40 -19.59
N GLN A 228 7.29 -22.91 -19.47
CA GLN A 228 8.46 -23.70 -19.08
C GLN A 228 8.23 -24.40 -17.72
N TYR A 229 7.71 -23.67 -16.74
CA TYR A 229 7.39 -24.23 -15.43
C TYR A 229 6.32 -25.33 -15.49
N GLN A 230 5.25 -25.13 -16.27
CA GLN A 230 4.21 -26.13 -16.46
C GLN A 230 4.74 -27.39 -17.15
N ILE A 231 5.57 -27.24 -18.20
CA ILE A 231 6.22 -28.36 -18.89
C ILE A 231 7.12 -29.13 -17.91
N HIS A 232 7.91 -28.43 -17.10
CA HIS A 232 8.76 -29.07 -16.10
C HIS A 232 7.96 -29.88 -15.08
N LEU A 233 6.86 -29.33 -14.57
CA LEU A 233 5.96 -30.05 -13.67
C LEU A 233 5.29 -31.26 -14.32
N GLN A 234 4.89 -31.15 -15.59
CA GLN A 234 4.34 -32.28 -16.34
C GLN A 234 5.39 -33.37 -16.53
N ASN A 235 6.62 -33.02 -16.91
CA ASN A 235 7.73 -33.96 -17.03
C ASN A 235 8.01 -34.69 -15.71
N LEU A 236 8.04 -33.98 -14.58
CA LEU A 236 8.19 -34.60 -13.26
C LEU A 236 7.04 -35.54 -12.90
N ARG A 237 5.79 -35.18 -13.24
CA ARG A 237 4.63 -36.06 -13.04
C ARG A 237 4.73 -37.32 -13.89
N LEU A 238 5.08 -37.18 -15.17
CA LEU A 238 5.25 -38.31 -16.08
C LEU A 238 6.38 -39.23 -15.62
N LEU A 239 7.49 -38.68 -15.10
CA LEU A 239 8.56 -39.47 -14.51
C LEU A 239 8.08 -40.26 -13.29
N LYS A 240 7.37 -39.62 -12.37
CA LYS A 240 6.80 -40.27 -11.18
C LYS A 240 5.76 -41.34 -11.53
N GLU A 241 4.95 -41.10 -12.55
CA GLU A 241 3.98 -42.07 -13.05
C GLU A 241 4.67 -43.28 -13.71
N SER A 242 5.71 -43.02 -14.51
CA SER A 242 6.53 -44.09 -15.09
C SER A 242 7.26 -44.92 -14.03
N GLU A 243 7.69 -44.30 -12.93
CA GLU A 243 8.30 -44.99 -11.80
C GLU A 243 7.31 -45.94 -11.11
N LYS A 244 6.07 -45.49 -10.90
CA LYS A 244 5.01 -46.33 -10.32
C LYS A 244 4.67 -47.53 -11.20
N LEU A 245 4.49 -47.30 -12.51
CA LEU A 245 4.22 -48.39 -13.47
C LEU A 245 5.37 -49.38 -13.51
N SER A 246 6.60 -48.88 -13.41
CA SER A 246 7.79 -49.74 -13.37
C SER A 246 7.88 -50.51 -12.05
N HIS A 247 7.32 -50.00 -10.92
CA HIS A 247 7.30 -50.65 -9.59
C HIS A 247 6.65 -52.03 -9.58
N ASP A 248 5.61 -52.22 -10.37
CA ASP A 248 4.96 -53.51 -10.56
C ASP A 248 5.70 -54.42 -11.57
N GLU A 249 6.64 -53.87 -12.36
CA GLU A 249 7.35 -54.51 -13.47
C GLU A 249 8.89 -54.60 -13.24
N TYR A 250 9.37 -54.58 -11.98
CA TYR A 250 10.80 -54.63 -11.62
C TYR A 250 11.51 -55.96 -11.94
N ALA A 251 10.86 -56.90 -12.62
CA ALA A 251 11.52 -58.12 -13.07
C ALA A 251 12.55 -57.86 -14.20
N ASN A 252 12.38 -56.78 -14.98
CA ASN A 252 13.13 -56.60 -16.23
C ASN A 252 14.15 -55.45 -16.16
N ARG A 253 15.47 -55.77 -16.18
CA ARG A 253 16.57 -54.77 -16.26
C ARG A 253 16.43 -53.76 -17.41
N PHE A 254 15.69 -54.11 -18.46
CA PHE A 254 15.41 -53.23 -19.60
C PHE A 254 14.58 -51.99 -19.21
N SER A 255 13.57 -52.14 -18.34
CA SER A 255 12.73 -51.02 -17.89
C SER A 255 13.55 -50.03 -17.06
N THR A 256 14.45 -50.52 -16.21
CA THR A 256 15.37 -49.70 -15.41
C THR A 256 16.32 -48.87 -16.31
N ILE A 257 16.89 -49.49 -17.34
CA ILE A 257 17.76 -48.78 -18.30
C ILE A 257 16.95 -47.70 -19.02
N ARG A 258 15.77 -48.03 -19.53
CA ARG A 258 14.89 -47.07 -20.22
C ARG A 258 14.54 -45.88 -19.31
N GLN A 259 14.24 -46.13 -18.04
CA GLN A 259 13.89 -45.08 -17.07
C GLN A 259 15.08 -44.17 -16.75
N PHE A 260 16.28 -44.73 -16.60
CA PHE A 260 17.51 -43.95 -16.43
C PHE A 260 17.78 -43.04 -17.65
N LEU A 261 17.56 -43.55 -18.85
CA LEU A 261 17.73 -42.76 -20.07
C LEU A 261 16.69 -41.63 -20.16
N LEU A 262 15.43 -41.90 -19.79
CA LEU A 262 14.36 -40.88 -19.74
C LEU A 262 14.63 -39.79 -18.69
N SER A 263 15.08 -40.16 -17.48
CA SER A 263 15.38 -39.19 -16.43
C SER A 263 16.59 -38.31 -16.78
N ARG A 264 17.59 -38.87 -17.47
CA ARG A 264 18.73 -38.11 -18.01
C ARG A 264 18.27 -37.07 -19.03
N ARG A 265 17.36 -37.41 -19.94
CA ARG A 265 16.84 -36.46 -20.96
C ARG A 265 16.01 -35.34 -20.33
N ALA A 266 15.26 -35.65 -19.28
CA ALA A 266 14.37 -34.68 -18.64
C ALA A 266 15.09 -33.42 -18.10
N ASN A 267 16.41 -33.52 -17.85
CA ASN A 267 17.23 -32.44 -17.32
C ASN A 267 18.01 -31.65 -18.39
N VAL A 268 17.84 -31.96 -19.69
CA VAL A 268 18.57 -31.28 -20.76
C VAL A 268 17.69 -30.23 -21.43
N ASN A 269 18.20 -29.00 -21.47
CA ASN A 269 17.49 -27.85 -22.04
C ASN A 269 17.83 -27.59 -23.52
N ASP A 270 18.88 -28.23 -24.05
CA ASP A 270 19.34 -28.04 -25.44
C ASP A 270 18.71 -29.10 -26.36
N ILE A 271 17.94 -28.64 -27.36
CA ILE A 271 17.20 -29.47 -28.32
C ILE A 271 18.16 -30.30 -29.19
N ASN A 272 19.31 -29.75 -29.59
CA ASN A 272 20.25 -30.48 -30.44
C ASN A 272 20.89 -31.61 -29.64
N LYS A 273 21.32 -31.30 -28.41
CA LYS A 273 21.87 -32.29 -27.48
C LYS A 273 20.84 -33.35 -27.09
N LEU A 274 19.57 -32.96 -26.92
CA LEU A 274 18.45 -33.90 -26.72
C LEU A 274 18.40 -34.90 -27.86
N ARG A 275 18.34 -34.42 -29.11
CA ARG A 275 18.26 -35.28 -30.31
C ARG A 275 19.42 -36.25 -30.43
N GLU A 276 20.63 -35.79 -30.13
CA GLU A 276 21.82 -36.64 -30.09
C GLU A 276 21.71 -37.74 -29.03
N MET A 277 21.24 -37.41 -27.83
CA MET A 277 21.01 -38.40 -26.78
C MET A 277 19.91 -39.38 -27.16
N GLU A 278 18.84 -38.96 -27.82
CA GLU A 278 17.80 -39.89 -28.28
C GLU A 278 18.36 -40.96 -29.23
N LEU A 279 19.22 -40.56 -30.15
CA LEU A 279 19.90 -41.46 -31.09
C LEU A 279 20.86 -42.41 -30.36
N GLN A 280 21.63 -41.91 -29.38
CA GLN A 280 22.53 -42.73 -28.58
C GLN A 280 21.76 -43.76 -27.73
N ASP A 281 20.70 -43.31 -27.07
CA ASP A 281 19.87 -44.14 -26.23
C ASP A 281 19.13 -45.21 -27.02
N ALA A 282 18.64 -44.88 -28.23
CA ALA A 282 18.05 -45.86 -29.14
C ALA A 282 19.05 -46.98 -29.49
N LYS A 283 20.32 -46.61 -29.76
CA LYS A 283 21.39 -47.61 -29.99
C LYS A 283 21.61 -48.49 -28.77
N VAL A 284 21.74 -47.90 -27.58
CA VAL A 284 21.93 -48.65 -26.32
C VAL A 284 20.80 -49.65 -26.08
N LEU A 285 19.54 -49.24 -26.31
CA LEU A 285 18.39 -50.12 -26.16
C LEU A 285 18.38 -51.25 -27.20
N THR A 286 18.71 -50.95 -28.46
CA THR A 286 18.80 -51.97 -29.52
C THR A 286 19.93 -52.97 -29.28
N ASP A 287 21.08 -52.50 -28.79
CA ASP A 287 22.24 -53.35 -28.50
C ASP A 287 21.94 -54.27 -27.31
N TYR A 288 21.28 -53.74 -26.29
CA TYR A 288 20.80 -54.55 -25.17
C TYR A 288 19.80 -55.62 -25.60
N ALA A 289 18.82 -55.26 -26.45
CA ALA A 289 17.83 -56.20 -26.96
C ALA A 289 18.47 -57.31 -27.80
N ARG A 290 19.41 -56.97 -28.70
CA ARG A 290 20.16 -57.96 -29.50
C ARG A 290 20.94 -58.93 -28.63
N LYS A 291 21.65 -58.42 -27.62
CA LYS A 291 22.41 -59.26 -26.69
C LYS A 291 21.52 -60.25 -25.95
N LYS A 292 20.32 -59.82 -25.54
CA LYS A 292 19.37 -60.69 -24.86
C LYS A 292 18.77 -61.77 -25.75
N VAL A 293 18.51 -61.48 -27.02
CA VAL A 293 18.04 -62.48 -27.99
C VAL A 293 19.12 -63.52 -28.24
N GLY A 294 20.38 -63.12 -28.41
CA GLY A 294 21.49 -64.05 -28.61
C GLY A 294 21.90 -64.86 -27.37
N GLU A 295 21.41 -64.53 -26.17
CA GLU A 295 21.57 -65.36 -24.96
C GLU A 295 20.49 -66.45 -24.84
N LEU A 296 19.43 -66.38 -25.67
CA LEU A 296 18.29 -67.32 -25.67
C LEU A 296 18.37 -68.36 -26.79
N GLU A 297 19.26 -68.17 -27.78
CA GLU A 297 19.63 -69.13 -28.82
C GLU A 297 20.78 -70.04 -28.36
#